data_AF-A0AAW1ZNC2-F1
#
_entry.id   AF-A0AAW1ZNC2-F1
#
_cell.length_a   1.000
_cell.length_b   1.000
_cell.length_c   1.000
_cell.angle_alpha   90.00
_cell.angle_beta   90.00
_cell.angle_gamma   90.00
#
_symmetry.space_group_name_H-M   'P 1'
#
loop_
_entity.id
_entity.type
_entity.pdbx_description
1 polymer ?
#
loop_
_entity_poly.entity_id
_entity_poly.type
_entity_poly.pdbx_seq_one_letter_code
_entity_poly.pdbx_strand_id
1 'polypeptide(L)'
;MSWPEVRQRRKTKQFEYEGTEKTRSTAEELFKREFFLRLIDTALVTVENRFSNMEIFYELYGFLYSLDTMRSTEKEGKLDECCHRLEQRMDDIDAEDLKLESLDMESVIARFAEAKARKVRL
;
A
#
# COMPACT_ATOMS: atom_id res chain seq x y z
N MET A 1 -0.94 -33.64 -12.77
CA MET A 1 -1.71 -32.56 -13.42
C MET A 1 -1.28 -32.56 -14.89
N SER A 2 -2.16 -32.81 -15.84
CA SER A 2 -1.82 -32.96 -17.27
C SER A 2 -2.34 -31.79 -18.09
N TRP A 3 -1.48 -31.17 -18.91
CA TRP A 3 -1.87 -30.10 -19.82
C TRP A 3 -2.77 -30.61 -20.95
N PRO A 4 -3.77 -29.83 -21.39
CA PRO A 4 -4.61 -30.22 -22.52
C PRO A 4 -3.77 -30.29 -23.80
N GLU A 5 -4.01 -31.34 -24.60
CA GLU A 5 -3.31 -31.53 -25.86
C GLU A 5 -3.78 -30.49 -26.89
N VAL A 6 -2.90 -29.56 -27.27
CA VAL A 6 -3.22 -28.53 -28.25
C VAL A 6 -3.14 -29.13 -29.64
N ARG A 7 -4.29 -29.21 -30.35
CA ARG A 7 -4.33 -29.71 -31.74
C ARG A 7 -3.46 -28.84 -32.63
N GLN A 8 -2.37 -29.40 -33.13
CA GLN A 8 -1.49 -28.76 -34.08
C GLN A 8 -2.20 -28.61 -35.44
N ARG A 9 -2.49 -27.36 -35.86
CA ARG A 9 -3.01 -27.09 -37.20
C ARG A 9 -1.89 -27.34 -38.20
N ARG A 10 -1.96 -28.45 -38.93
CA ARG A 10 -1.05 -28.76 -40.04
C ARG A 10 -1.44 -27.90 -41.23
N LYS A 11 -0.51 -27.09 -41.74
CA LYS A 11 -0.64 -26.48 -43.08
C LYS A 11 -0.24 -27.54 -44.11
N THR A 12 -1.06 -27.70 -45.16
CA THR A 12 -0.71 -28.54 -46.30
C THR A 12 0.50 -27.91 -46.99
N LYS A 13 1.58 -28.68 -47.16
CA LYS A 13 2.73 -28.23 -47.94
C LYS A 13 2.50 -28.50 -49.41
N GLN A 14 2.85 -27.56 -50.28
CA GLN A 14 2.81 -27.76 -51.73
C GLN A 14 4.20 -28.08 -52.28
N PHE A 15 5.27 -27.58 -51.64
CA PHE A 15 6.66 -27.79 -52.06
C PHE A 15 7.57 -28.24 -50.91
N GLU A 16 8.64 -28.98 -51.24
CA GLU A 16 9.57 -29.56 -50.25
C GLU A 16 10.42 -28.52 -49.51
N TYR A 17 10.66 -27.35 -50.11
CA TYR A 17 11.41 -26.26 -49.47
C TYR A 17 10.58 -25.48 -48.44
N GLU A 18 9.28 -25.75 -48.33
CA GLU A 18 8.45 -25.13 -47.29
C GLU A 18 8.88 -25.62 -45.91
N GLY A 19 9.38 -24.70 -45.08
CA GLY A 19 9.77 -24.98 -43.70
C GLY A 19 8.60 -25.56 -42.90
N THR A 20 8.85 -26.55 -42.03
CA THR A 20 7.88 -26.88 -40.99
C THR A 20 7.85 -25.75 -39.98
N GLU A 21 6.90 -24.83 -40.06
CA GLU A 21 6.60 -23.90 -38.96
C GLU A 21 6.20 -24.72 -37.73
N LYS A 22 7.17 -25.09 -36.89
CA LYS A 22 6.97 -25.64 -35.54
C LYS A 22 6.91 -24.52 -34.49
N THR A 23 6.56 -23.30 -34.89
CA THR A 23 6.51 -22.12 -34.02
C THR A 23 5.13 -22.00 -33.38
N ARG A 24 4.69 -23.01 -32.63
CA ARG A 24 3.45 -22.90 -31.85
C ARG A 24 3.69 -23.37 -30.42
N SER A 25 3.56 -22.41 -29.50
CA SER A 25 3.76 -22.60 -28.06
C SER A 25 2.93 -23.76 -27.52
N THR A 26 3.49 -24.52 -26.57
CA THR A 26 2.76 -25.58 -25.86
C THR A 26 1.62 -25.00 -25.01
N ALA A 27 0.65 -25.83 -24.58
CA ALA A 27 -0.41 -25.39 -23.65
C ALA A 27 0.18 -24.75 -22.38
N GLU A 28 1.28 -25.31 -21.86
CA GLU A 28 1.99 -24.78 -20.71
C GLU A 28 2.62 -23.42 -20.99
N GLU A 29 3.30 -23.26 -22.13
CA GLU A 29 3.89 -21.98 -22.53
C GLU A 29 2.82 -20.90 -22.77
N LEU A 30 1.67 -21.27 -23.33
CA LEU A 30 0.53 -20.37 -23.48
C LEU A 30 -0.04 -19.96 -22.12
N PHE A 31 -0.27 -20.91 -21.21
CA PHE A 31 -0.71 -20.60 -19.85
C PHE A 31 0.29 -19.67 -19.15
N LYS A 32 1.59 -19.98 -19.27
CA LYS A 32 2.65 -19.20 -18.66
C LYS A 32 2.64 -17.76 -19.20
N ARG A 33 2.60 -17.58 -20.52
CA ARG A 33 2.68 -16.26 -21.16
C ARG A 33 1.40 -15.44 -21.00
N GLU A 34 0.26 -16.04 -21.28
CA GLU A 34 -1.01 -15.32 -21.40
C GLU A 34 -1.69 -15.11 -20.04
N PHE A 35 -1.45 -15.99 -19.07
CA PHE A 35 -2.10 -15.94 -17.76
C PHE A 35 -1.12 -15.72 -16.62
N PHE A 36 -0.17 -16.64 -16.41
CA PHE A 36 0.68 -16.61 -15.22
C PHE A 36 1.54 -15.34 -15.16
N LEU A 37 2.27 -15.01 -16.23
CA LEU A 37 3.09 -13.80 -16.27
C LEU A 37 2.23 -12.55 -16.13
N ARG A 38 1.06 -12.50 -16.78
CA ARG A 38 0.15 -11.35 -16.66
C ARG A 38 -0.39 -11.17 -15.25
N LEU A 39 -0.70 -12.27 -14.57
CA LEU A 39 -1.11 -12.28 -13.16
C LEU A 39 0.02 -11.76 -12.26
N ILE A 40 1.25 -12.23 -12.49
CA ILE A 40 2.42 -11.78 -11.72
C ILE A 40 2.70 -10.30 -11.96
N ASP A 41 2.67 -9.83 -13.21
CA ASP A 41 2.83 -8.40 -13.53
C ASP A 41 1.77 -7.55 -12.82
N THR A 42 0.52 -8.03 -12.81
CA THR A 42 -0.58 -7.34 -12.11
C THR A 42 -0.36 -7.35 -10.60
N ALA A 43 0.03 -8.49 -10.03
CA ALA A 43 0.32 -8.62 -8.60
C ALA A 43 1.48 -7.70 -8.20
N LEU A 44 2.53 -7.61 -9.02
CA LEU A 44 3.68 -6.75 -8.79
C LEU A 44 3.25 -5.28 -8.75
N VAL A 45 2.60 -4.79 -9.81
CA VAL A 45 2.16 -3.38 -9.89
C VAL A 45 1.16 -3.04 -8.79
N THR A 46 0.23 -3.94 -8.47
CA THR A 46 -0.74 -3.68 -7.40
C THR A 46 -0.10 -3.64 -6.02
N VAL A 47 0.90 -4.49 -5.76
CA VAL A 47 1.67 -4.46 -4.51
C VAL A 47 2.50 -3.19 -4.41
N GLU A 48 3.20 -2.81 -5.48
CA GLU A 48 3.96 -1.55 -5.56
C GLU A 48 3.07 -0.34 -5.29
N ASN A 49 1.94 -0.24 -5.99
CA ASN A 49 0.97 0.85 -5.77
C ASN A 49 0.45 0.89 -4.34
N ARG A 50 0.22 -0.28 -3.71
CA ARG A 50 -0.22 -0.34 -2.30
C ARG A 50 0.87 0.15 -1.35
N PHE A 51 2.13 -0.15 -1.62
CA PHE A 51 3.24 0.38 -0.82
C PHE A 51 3.37 1.91 -0.99
N SER A 52 3.34 2.43 -2.21
CA SER A 52 3.37 3.88 -2.45
C SER A 52 2.20 4.61 -1.77
N ASN A 53 0.98 4.05 -1.86
CA ASN A 53 -0.17 4.62 -1.16
C ASN A 53 -0.02 4.57 0.36
N MET A 54 0.60 3.51 0.89
CA MET A 54 0.91 3.42 2.33
C MET A 54 1.88 4.52 2.75
N GLU A 55 2.94 4.76 1.98
CA GLU A 55 3.91 5.82 2.27
C GLU A 55 3.24 7.19 2.32
N ILE A 56 2.41 7.52 1.32
CA ILE A 56 1.62 8.77 1.30
C ILE A 56 0.71 8.86 2.52
N PHE A 57 0.06 7.75 2.90
CA PHE A 57 -0.78 7.71 4.08
C PHE A 57 0.02 7.97 5.36
N TYR A 58 1.20 7.36 5.52
CA TYR A 58 2.06 7.59 6.67
C TYR A 58 2.63 9.01 6.71
N GLU A 59 2.93 9.62 5.58
CA GLU A 59 3.38 11.01 5.51
C GLU A 59 2.29 12.00 5.97
N LEU A 60 1.03 11.68 5.65
CA LEU A 60 -0.11 12.52 5.96
C LEU A 60 -0.63 12.31 7.40
N TYR A 61 -0.83 11.06 7.81
CA TYR A 61 -1.46 10.70 9.09
C TYR A 61 -0.47 10.19 10.15
N GLY A 62 0.80 9.99 9.80
CA GLY A 62 1.76 9.31 10.67
C GLY A 62 1.96 9.97 12.03
N PHE A 63 1.80 11.30 12.11
CA PHE A 63 1.86 12.01 13.39
C PHE A 63 0.78 11.55 14.37
N LEU A 64 -0.41 11.17 13.89
CA LEU A 64 -1.56 10.70 14.68
C LEU A 64 -1.49 9.20 15.04
N TYR A 65 -0.48 8.46 14.59
CA TYR A 65 -0.44 7.01 14.74
C TYR A 65 -0.35 6.55 16.21
N SER A 66 0.30 7.34 17.04
CA SER A 66 0.48 7.06 18.46
C SER A 66 0.68 8.34 19.25
N LEU A 67 0.46 8.27 20.56
CA LEU A 67 0.74 9.40 21.45
C LEU A 67 2.21 9.81 21.45
N ASP A 68 3.11 8.85 21.29
CA ASP A 68 4.56 9.11 21.25
C ASP A 68 4.95 9.88 19.98
N THR A 69 4.34 9.54 18.84
CA THR A 69 4.55 10.27 17.57
C THR A 69 3.92 11.66 17.63
N MET A 70 2.73 11.81 18.23
CA MET A 70 2.09 13.12 18.43
C MET A 70 2.98 14.03 19.29
N ARG A 71 3.45 13.54 20.45
CA ARG A 71 4.37 14.26 21.36
C ARG A 71 5.68 14.64 20.69
N SER A 72 6.25 13.72 19.91
CA SER A 72 7.51 13.99 19.21
C SER A 72 7.32 15.08 18.15
N THR A 73 6.21 15.02 17.40
CA THR A 73 5.85 16.00 16.38
C THR A 73 5.59 17.38 16.98
N GLU A 74 4.90 17.45 18.13
CA GLU A 74 4.70 18.70 18.86
C GLU A 74 6.01 19.29 19.39
N LYS A 75 6.87 18.46 20.02
CA LYS A 75 8.19 18.89 20.51
C LYS A 75 9.09 19.39 19.39
N GLU A 76 8.97 18.81 18.19
CA GLU A 76 9.68 19.26 16.99
C GLU A 76 9.09 20.55 16.39
N GLY A 77 7.96 21.04 16.91
CA GLY A 77 7.27 22.24 16.41
C GLY A 77 6.55 22.04 15.08
N LYS A 78 6.30 20.78 14.68
CA LYS A 78 5.73 20.42 13.37
C LYS A 78 4.22 20.14 13.40
N LEU A 79 3.61 20.15 14.58
CA LEU A 79 2.19 19.78 14.74
C LEU A 79 1.27 20.66 13.87
N ASP A 80 1.53 21.96 13.87
CA ASP A 80 0.77 22.95 13.09
C ASP A 80 0.85 22.68 11.58
N GLU A 81 2.05 22.45 11.07
CA GLU A 81 2.30 22.11 9.66
C GLU A 81 1.60 20.79 9.28
N CYS A 82 1.64 19.79 10.16
CA CYS A 82 0.97 18.50 9.95
C CYS A 82 -0.56 18.64 9.91
N CYS A 83 -1.16 19.41 10.82
CA CYS A 83 -2.61 19.66 10.82
C CYS A 83 -3.05 20.41 9.55
N HIS A 84 -2.32 21.45 9.14
CA HIS A 84 -2.63 22.17 7.90
C HIS A 84 -2.42 21.34 6.63
N ARG A 85 -1.40 20.48 6.61
CA ARG A 85 -1.20 19.54 5.50
C ARG A 85 -2.37 18.56 5.36
N LEU A 86 -2.97 18.18 6.49
CA LEU A 86 -4.14 17.31 6.51
C LEU A 86 -5.40 18.03 6.01
N GLU A 87 -5.67 19.24 6.53
CA GLU A 87 -6.75 20.13 6.08
C GLU A 87 -6.66 20.42 4.57
N GLN A 88 -5.48 20.72 4.04
CA GLN A 88 -5.32 20.95 2.60
C GLN A 88 -5.66 19.73 1.74
N ARG A 89 -5.56 18.53 2.31
CA ARG A 89 -5.81 17.27 1.60
C ARG A 89 -7.21 16.72 1.82
N MET A 90 -7.92 17.21 2.84
CA MET A 90 -9.22 16.71 3.28
C MET A 90 -10.24 17.83 3.32
N ASP A 91 -11.35 17.65 2.61
CA ASP A 91 -12.37 18.69 2.51
C ASP A 91 -13.21 18.88 3.79
N ASP A 92 -13.04 18.01 4.80
CA ASP A 92 -13.87 17.93 6.02
C ASP A 92 -13.08 18.07 7.34
N ILE A 93 -11.84 18.58 7.29
CA ILE A 93 -11.00 18.77 8.49
C ILE A 93 -10.66 20.24 8.67
N ASP A 94 -10.85 20.75 9.89
CA ASP A 94 -10.32 22.03 10.34
C ASP A 94 -9.00 21.78 11.11
N ALA A 95 -7.93 22.46 10.69
CA ALA A 95 -6.61 22.25 11.25
C ALA A 95 -6.48 22.71 12.71
N GLU A 96 -7.16 23.79 13.08
CA GLU A 96 -7.05 24.38 14.41
C GLU A 96 -7.84 23.56 15.43
N ASP A 97 -9.03 23.08 15.05
CA ASP A 97 -9.81 22.15 15.87
C ASP A 97 -9.03 20.85 16.12
N LEU A 98 -8.45 20.26 15.06
CA LEU A 98 -7.66 19.03 15.17
C LEU A 98 -6.43 19.20 16.08
N LYS A 99 -5.76 20.34 15.98
CA LYS A 99 -4.61 20.68 16.83
C LYS A 99 -5.03 20.82 18.28
N LEU A 100 -6.15 21.49 18.56
CA LEU A 100 -6.67 21.63 19.91
C LEU A 100 -6.98 20.25 20.53
N GLU A 101 -7.68 19.38 19.80
CA GLU A 101 -7.99 18.02 20.25
C GLU A 101 -6.73 17.17 20.48
N SER A 102 -5.72 17.32 19.63
CA SER A 102 -4.42 16.64 19.77
C SER A 102 -3.71 17.04 21.07
N LEU A 103 -3.69 18.33 21.40
CA LEU A 103 -3.09 18.86 22.63
C LEU A 103 -3.90 18.47 23.87
N ASP A 104 -5.23 18.50 23.78
CA ASP A 104 -6.12 18.12 24.86
C ASP A 104 -5.96 16.65 25.23
N MET A 105 -5.83 15.76 24.24
CA MET A 105 -5.56 14.35 24.45
C MET A 105 -4.26 14.14 25.25
N GLU A 106 -3.19 14.88 24.95
CA GLU A 106 -1.95 14.79 25.73
C GLU A 106 -2.16 15.20 27.18
N SER A 107 -2.87 16.30 27.41
CA SER A 107 -3.15 16.82 28.76
C SER A 107 -3.95 15.83 29.61
N VAL A 108 -4.95 15.16 29.01
CA VAL A 108 -5.77 14.15 29.68
C VAL A 108 -4.92 12.95 30.08
N ILE A 109 -4.08 12.46 29.18
CA ILE A 109 -3.21 11.31 29.44
C ILE A 109 -2.15 11.62 30.50
N ALA A 110 -1.57 12.82 30.48
CA ALA A 110 -0.64 13.25 31.53
C ALA A 110 -1.31 13.20 32.91
N ARG A 111 -2.56 13.69 33.03
CA ARG A 111 -3.34 13.64 34.28
C ARG A 111 -3.63 12.21 34.73
N PHE A 112 -3.98 11.31 33.81
CA PHE A 112 -4.18 9.90 34.14
C PHE A 112 -2.89 9.20 34.59
N ALA A 113 -1.76 9.48 33.94
CA ALA A 113 -0.46 8.95 34.31
C ALA A 113 -0.03 9.41 35.71
N GLU A 114 -0.20 10.70 36.02
CA GLU A 114 0.03 11.24 37.36
C GLU A 114 -0.87 10.61 38.43
N ALA A 115 -2.17 10.49 38.13
CA ALA A 115 -3.13 9.88 39.06
C ALA A 115 -2.76 8.42 39.37
N LYS A 116 -2.32 7.67 38.35
CA LYS A 116 -1.83 6.30 38.51
C LYS A 116 -0.54 6.26 39.34
N ALA A 117 0.42 7.15 39.08
CA ALA A 117 1.67 7.22 39.85
C ALA A 117 1.46 7.58 41.33
N ARG A 118 0.49 8.46 41.64
CA ARG A 118 0.10 8.76 43.03
C ARG A 118 -0.49 7.54 43.74
N LYS A 119 -1.28 6.73 43.03
CA LYS A 119 -1.93 5.54 43.58
C LYS A 119 -0.98 4.36 43.81
N VAL A 120 0.17 4.31 43.12
CA VAL A 120 1.23 3.29 43.29
C VAL A 120 2.20 3.64 44.43
N ARG A 121 2.29 4.93 44.80
CA ARG A 121 3.13 5.40 45.92
C ARG A 121 2.44 5.33 47.29
N LEU A 122 1.16 4.95 47.34
CA LEU A 122 0.38 4.70 48.56
C LEU A 122 0.26 3.19 48.76
#